data_AF-A0AA84ZLY6-F1
#
_entry.id   AF-A0AA84ZLY6-F1
#
_cell.length_a   1.000
_cell.length_b   1.000
_cell.length_c   1.000
_cell.angle_alpha   90.00
_cell.angle_beta   90.00
_cell.angle_gamma   90.00
#
_symmetry.space_group_name_H-M   'P 1'
#
loop_
_entity.id
_entity.type
_entity.pdbx_description
1 polymer ?
#
loop_
_entity_poly.entity_id
_entity_poly.type
_entity_poly.pdbx_seq_one_letter_code
_entity_poly.pdbx_strand_id
1 'polypeptide(L)'
;MTIQRRRLLESTNASPLKDDNLNLTINQKTSVVDTPHDNLHYVFETGRFHLLSFDLRRSVQELLDVLCSKVNGAGCSKSCPTLFLAECVLVYMSPEASCQLIKGLSVNFPRASFLHYEQVNMSDSFGSIMIKNFRARSCELPGLNACHSLATQEERFFKAGWKKAKGWTINQVYKMLPSSTRYRVEHLELLDDLEVTMQLFDHYCILLATNDEIICPDEQLKESLATIE
;
A
#
# COMPACT_ATOMS: atom_id res chain seq x y z
N MET A 1 22.64 -20.34 11.50
CA MET A 1 21.91 -19.96 12.73
C MET A 1 20.51 -20.53 12.63
N THR A 2 20.22 -21.55 13.44
CA THR A 2 19.01 -22.39 13.31
C THR A 2 17.92 -21.82 14.20
N ILE A 3 16.86 -21.28 13.62
CA ILE A 3 15.71 -20.75 14.35
C ILE A 3 14.89 -21.94 14.88
N GLN A 4 14.97 -22.21 16.18
CA GLN A 4 14.05 -23.15 16.84
C GLN A 4 12.70 -22.44 17.08
N ARG A 5 11.67 -22.82 16.30
CA ARG A 5 10.29 -22.45 16.59
C ARG A 5 9.83 -23.16 17.88
N ARG A 6 9.55 -22.39 18.94
CA ARG A 6 8.79 -22.88 20.11
C ARG A 6 7.39 -23.29 19.65
N ARG A 7 6.99 -24.55 19.90
CA ARG A 7 5.59 -24.98 19.81
C ARG A 7 4.80 -24.32 20.94
N LEU A 8 3.80 -23.52 20.60
CA LEU A 8 2.78 -23.08 21.56
C LEU A 8 1.89 -24.29 21.88
N LEU A 9 1.69 -24.52 23.18
CA LEU A 9 0.85 -25.56 23.73
C LEU A 9 -0.62 -25.28 23.40
N GLU A 10 -1.28 -26.26 22.77
CA GLU A 10 -2.73 -26.32 22.64
C GLU A 10 -3.36 -26.64 24.01
N SER A 11 -4.21 -25.76 24.54
CA SER A 11 -5.38 -26.13 25.35
C SER A 11 -6.19 -24.90 25.76
N THR A 12 -7.26 -24.64 25.03
CA THR A 12 -8.44 -23.96 25.59
C THR A 12 -9.70 -24.66 25.08
N ASN A 13 -10.35 -25.42 25.97
CA ASN A 13 -11.68 -25.99 25.77
C ASN A 13 -12.71 -24.85 25.82
N ALA A 14 -12.94 -24.18 24.69
CA ALA A 14 -14.09 -23.29 24.52
C ALA A 14 -15.06 -23.93 23.52
N SER A 15 -16.20 -24.40 24.02
CA SER A 15 -17.31 -24.88 23.21
C SER A 15 -17.86 -23.73 22.35
N PRO A 16 -18.17 -23.93 21.05
CA PRO A 16 -18.75 -22.87 20.23
C PRO A 16 -20.19 -22.59 20.69
N LEU A 17 -20.47 -21.32 21.00
CA LEU A 17 -21.84 -20.82 21.09
C LEU A 17 -22.48 -20.92 19.70
N LYS A 18 -23.66 -21.55 19.63
CA LYS A 18 -24.52 -21.56 18.45
C LYS A 18 -25.19 -20.19 18.33
N ASP A 19 -24.64 -19.32 17.49
CA ASP A 19 -25.37 -18.14 17.01
C ASP A 19 -26.17 -18.53 15.76
N ASP A 20 -27.40 -19.00 15.99
CA ASP A 20 -28.40 -19.37 14.99
C ASP A 20 -29.01 -18.15 14.26
N ASN A 21 -28.22 -17.16 13.81
CA ASN A 21 -28.75 -16.00 13.05
C ASN A 21 -27.76 -15.34 12.07
N LEU A 22 -26.87 -16.09 11.40
CA LEU A 22 -26.34 -15.65 10.10
C LEU A 22 -27.24 -16.19 8.98
N ASN A 23 -28.34 -15.49 8.71
CA ASN A 23 -29.00 -15.61 7.42
C ASN A 23 -28.07 -15.00 6.37
N LEU A 24 -27.23 -15.86 5.78
CA LEU A 24 -26.55 -15.58 4.51
C LEU A 24 -27.64 -15.35 3.47
N THR A 25 -28.00 -14.08 3.25
CA THR A 25 -28.81 -13.71 2.10
C THR A 25 -27.93 -13.91 0.86
N ILE A 26 -27.90 -15.15 0.36
CA ILE A 26 -27.43 -15.46 -0.99
C ILE A 26 -28.39 -14.71 -1.90
N ASN A 27 -28.01 -13.51 -2.34
CA ASN A 27 -28.66 -12.86 -3.45
C ASN A 27 -28.39 -13.72 -4.69
N GLN A 28 -29.27 -14.69 -4.94
CA GLN A 28 -29.38 -15.38 -6.21
C GLN A 28 -29.83 -14.36 -7.26
N LYS A 29 -28.89 -13.57 -7.78
CA LYS A 29 -29.05 -13.02 -9.12
C LYS A 29 -28.97 -14.22 -10.06
N THR A 30 -30.13 -14.53 -10.63
CA THR A 30 -30.39 -15.54 -11.66
C THR A 30 -29.17 -15.87 -12.51
N SER A 31 -28.73 -17.12 -12.40
CA SER A 31 -27.84 -17.79 -13.34
C SER A 31 -28.55 -17.88 -14.69
N VAL A 32 -28.21 -16.98 -15.61
CA VAL A 32 -28.41 -17.19 -17.04
C VAL A 32 -27.10 -17.78 -17.55
N VAL A 33 -27.15 -19.05 -17.93
CA VAL A 33 -26.03 -19.82 -18.46
C VAL A 33 -25.99 -19.63 -19.99
N ASP A 34 -24.76 -19.57 -20.52
CA ASP A 34 -24.33 -19.65 -21.93
C ASP A 34 -24.15 -18.37 -22.75
N THR A 35 -23.07 -17.63 -22.43
CA THR A 35 -22.04 -17.18 -23.40
C THR A 35 -20.70 -16.95 -22.66
N PRO A 36 -19.53 -17.23 -23.28
CA PRO A 36 -18.23 -16.93 -22.67
C PRO A 36 -18.00 -15.41 -22.71
N HIS A 37 -18.41 -14.71 -21.66
CA HIS A 37 -18.01 -13.33 -21.45
C HIS A 37 -16.64 -13.28 -20.77
N ASP A 38 -15.60 -13.01 -21.56
CA ASP A 38 -14.18 -12.82 -21.20
C ASP A 38 -13.89 -11.69 -20.17
N ASN A 39 -14.90 -11.12 -19.48
CA ASN A 39 -14.78 -9.87 -18.72
C ASN A 39 -15.28 -9.96 -17.26
N LEU A 40 -15.25 -11.14 -16.63
CA LEU A 40 -15.57 -11.23 -15.20
C LEU A 40 -14.33 -10.88 -14.36
N HIS A 41 -14.15 -9.60 -14.05
CA HIS A 41 -13.38 -9.22 -12.86
C HIS A 41 -14.04 -9.91 -11.68
N TYR A 42 -13.36 -10.86 -11.03
CA TYR A 42 -13.92 -11.51 -9.85
C TYR A 42 -14.11 -10.44 -8.78
N VAL A 43 -15.38 -10.16 -8.47
CA VAL A 43 -15.80 -9.19 -7.45
C VAL A 43 -16.36 -9.96 -6.28
N PHE A 44 -15.69 -9.89 -5.13
CA PHE A 44 -16.33 -10.20 -3.86
C PHE A 44 -16.82 -8.88 -3.24
N GLU A 45 -18.09 -8.84 -2.87
CA GLU A 45 -18.75 -7.66 -2.33
C GLU A 45 -19.40 -8.01 -0.99
N THR A 46 -19.15 -7.18 0.04
CA THR A 46 -19.87 -7.25 1.31
C THR A 46 -20.06 -5.85 1.90
N GLY A 47 -21.31 -5.37 1.88
CA GLY A 47 -21.66 -4.03 2.37
C GLY A 47 -20.95 -2.92 1.58
N ARG A 48 -19.97 -2.27 2.21
CA ARG A 48 -19.16 -1.20 1.58
C ARG A 48 -17.79 -1.69 1.11
N PHE A 49 -17.46 -2.95 1.31
CA PHE A 49 -16.18 -3.54 0.97
C PHE A 49 -16.28 -4.30 -0.36
N HIS A 50 -15.30 -4.05 -1.23
CA HIS A 50 -15.17 -4.70 -2.53
C HIS A 50 -13.75 -5.25 -2.67
N LEU A 51 -13.64 -6.48 -3.13
CA LEU A 51 -12.40 -7.10 -3.55
C LEU A 51 -12.49 -7.38 -5.04
N LEU A 52 -11.56 -6.79 -5.80
CA LEU A 52 -11.58 -6.78 -7.27
C LEU A 52 -10.30 -7.43 -7.79
N SER A 53 -10.43 -8.37 -8.72
CA SER A 53 -9.28 -8.87 -9.47
C SER A 53 -8.95 -7.91 -10.61
N PHE A 54 -7.76 -7.31 -10.57
CA PHE A 54 -7.28 -6.42 -11.63
C PHE A 54 -5.75 -6.45 -11.72
N ASP A 55 -5.22 -6.48 -12.93
CA ASP A 55 -3.79 -6.29 -13.18
C ASP A 55 -3.50 -4.80 -13.35
N LEU A 56 -2.86 -4.20 -12.35
CA LEU A 56 -2.54 -2.76 -12.31
C LEU A 56 -1.67 -2.28 -13.48
N ARG A 57 -1.08 -3.19 -14.26
CA ARG A 57 -0.29 -2.86 -15.45
C ARG A 57 -1.14 -2.62 -16.70
N ARG A 58 -2.43 -2.97 -16.66
CA ARG A 58 -3.39 -2.70 -17.75
C ARG A 58 -3.73 -1.22 -17.81
N SER A 59 -4.51 -0.82 -18.83
CA SER A 59 -4.85 0.59 -19.03
C SER A 59 -5.60 1.14 -17.82
N VAL A 60 -5.32 2.40 -17.48
CA VAL A 60 -6.03 3.06 -16.37
C VAL A 60 -7.52 3.21 -16.70
N GLN A 61 -7.89 3.32 -17.98
CA GLN A 61 -9.30 3.37 -18.35
C GLN A 61 -10.04 2.10 -17.92
N GLU A 62 -9.46 0.92 -18.17
CA GLU A 62 -10.04 -0.35 -17.71
C GLU A 62 -10.14 -0.42 -16.18
N LEU A 63 -9.13 0.09 -15.46
CA LEU A 63 -9.19 0.19 -13.99
C LEU A 63 -10.37 1.07 -13.55
N LEU A 64 -10.55 2.22 -14.18
CA LEU A 64 -11.63 3.16 -13.86
C LEU A 64 -13.01 2.56 -14.17
N ASP A 65 -13.13 1.79 -15.25
CA ASP A 65 -14.36 1.12 -15.60
C ASP A 65 -14.74 0.11 -14.49
N VAL A 66 -13.76 -0.60 -13.93
CA VAL A 66 -13.95 -1.53 -12.80
C VAL A 66 -14.23 -0.80 -11.48
N LEU A 67 -13.50 0.28 -11.18
CA LEU A 67 -13.68 1.02 -9.92
C LEU A 67 -14.99 1.80 -9.89
N CYS A 68 -15.34 2.48 -10.98
CA CYS A 68 -16.45 3.44 -11.04
C CYS A 68 -17.76 2.85 -11.57
N SER A 69 -17.76 1.65 -12.17
CA SER A 69 -19.00 1.01 -12.62
C SER A 69 -19.93 0.74 -11.44
N LYS A 70 -21.20 1.13 -11.60
CA LYS A 70 -22.28 0.85 -10.62
C LYS A 70 -22.98 -0.50 -10.87
N VAL A 71 -22.68 -1.14 -12.00
CA VAL A 71 -23.35 -2.39 -12.41
C VAL A 71 -22.48 -3.60 -12.09
N ASN A 72 -21.20 -3.51 -12.44
CA ASN A 72 -20.24 -4.62 -12.38
C ASN A 72 -18.95 -4.22 -11.61
N GLY A 73 -18.98 -3.13 -10.85
CA GLY A 73 -17.81 -2.54 -10.20
C GLY A 73 -18.12 -2.02 -8.80
N ALA A 74 -17.15 -1.36 -8.17
CA ALA A 74 -17.27 -0.86 -6.80
C ALA A 74 -18.10 0.44 -6.65
N GLY A 75 -18.55 1.03 -7.76
CA GLY A 75 -19.32 2.27 -7.75
C GLY A 75 -18.58 3.49 -7.18
N CYS A 76 -17.25 3.50 -7.18
CA CYS A 76 -16.46 4.64 -6.67
C CYS A 76 -16.77 5.92 -7.44
N SER A 77 -17.15 6.96 -6.72
CA SER A 77 -17.37 8.30 -7.29
C SER A 77 -16.06 9.07 -7.38
N LYS A 78 -15.72 9.54 -8.58
CA LYS A 78 -14.54 10.40 -8.82
C LYS A 78 -14.59 11.75 -8.08
N SER A 79 -15.78 12.20 -7.67
CA SER A 79 -15.96 13.47 -6.95
C SER A 79 -15.74 13.38 -5.44
N CYS A 80 -15.72 12.17 -4.88
CA CYS A 80 -15.53 11.95 -3.45
C CYS A 80 -14.03 12.00 -3.08
N PRO A 81 -13.69 12.52 -1.88
CA PRO A 81 -12.37 12.34 -1.30
C PRO A 81 -11.93 10.88 -1.36
N THR A 82 -10.81 10.60 -2.03
CA THR A 82 -10.33 9.23 -2.26
C THR A 82 -8.88 9.09 -1.79
N LEU A 83 -8.60 8.07 -0.99
CA LEU A 83 -7.24 7.68 -0.64
C LEU A 83 -6.86 6.42 -1.42
N PHE A 84 -5.79 6.51 -2.21
CA PHE A 84 -5.12 5.36 -2.80
C PHE A 84 -3.97 4.93 -1.90
N LEU A 85 -3.79 3.63 -1.73
CA LEU A 85 -2.70 3.04 -0.94
C LEU A 85 -1.95 2.03 -1.79
N ALA A 86 -0.63 2.21 -1.89
CA ALA A 86 0.26 1.24 -2.53
C ALA A 86 1.43 0.93 -1.59
N GLU A 87 1.32 -0.19 -0.88
CA GLU A 87 2.30 -0.69 0.08
C GLU A 87 3.11 -1.82 -0.56
N CYS A 88 4.37 -1.53 -0.91
CA CYS A 88 5.27 -2.40 -1.66
C CYS A 88 4.61 -2.96 -2.93
N VAL A 89 4.08 -2.08 -3.79
CA VAL A 89 3.41 -2.50 -5.05
C VAL A 89 4.12 -1.98 -6.29
N LEU A 90 4.37 -0.66 -6.36
CA LEU A 90 4.75 -0.01 -7.61
C LEU A 90 6.13 -0.45 -8.11
N VAL A 91 7.06 -0.76 -7.21
CA VAL A 91 8.40 -1.29 -7.49
C VAL A 91 8.39 -2.59 -8.32
N TYR A 92 7.31 -3.38 -8.25
CA TYR A 92 7.16 -4.63 -9.01
C TYR A 92 6.68 -4.42 -10.45
N MET A 93 6.31 -3.19 -10.81
CA MET A 93 5.88 -2.82 -12.15
C MET A 93 7.01 -2.09 -12.88
N SER A 94 6.97 -2.07 -14.21
CA SER A 94 7.89 -1.22 -14.96
C SER A 94 7.66 0.27 -14.62
N PRO A 95 8.68 1.13 -14.78
CA PRO A 95 8.51 2.56 -14.57
C PRO A 95 7.38 3.16 -15.41
N GLU A 96 7.17 2.66 -16.63
CA GLU A 96 6.12 3.11 -17.54
C GLU A 96 4.73 2.75 -17.01
N ALA A 97 4.51 1.49 -16.64
CA ALA A 97 3.22 1.01 -16.16
C ALA A 97 2.81 1.71 -14.85
N SER A 98 3.75 1.83 -13.91
CA SER A 98 3.48 2.53 -12.66
C SER A 98 3.28 4.04 -12.86
N CYS A 99 4.02 4.69 -13.75
CA CYS A 99 3.81 6.10 -14.10
C CYS A 99 2.42 6.33 -14.72
N GLN A 100 1.99 5.44 -15.62
CA GLN A 100 0.64 5.49 -16.20
C GLN A 100 -0.44 5.40 -15.12
N LEU A 101 -0.31 4.46 -14.17
CA LEU A 101 -1.24 4.32 -13.04
C LEU A 101 -1.29 5.61 -12.20
N ILE A 102 -0.15 6.08 -11.71
CA ILE A 102 -0.06 7.27 -10.84
C ILE A 102 -0.66 8.49 -11.53
N LYS A 103 -0.35 8.68 -12.82
CA LYS A 103 -0.86 9.80 -13.63
C LYS A 103 -2.35 9.69 -13.87
N GLY A 104 -2.82 8.51 -14.28
CA GLY A 104 -4.22 8.30 -14.59
C GLY A 104 -5.12 8.47 -13.36
N LEU A 105 -4.67 8.04 -12.19
CA LEU A 105 -5.38 8.29 -10.92
C LEU A 105 -5.41 9.78 -10.57
N SER A 106 -4.28 10.50 -10.70
CA SER A 106 -4.26 11.95 -10.46
C SER A 106 -5.25 12.71 -11.35
N VAL A 107 -5.23 12.42 -12.66
CA VAL A 107 -6.10 13.09 -13.65
C VAL A 107 -7.58 12.83 -13.39
N ASN A 108 -7.93 11.64 -12.91
CA ASN A 108 -9.33 11.23 -12.78
C ASN A 108 -9.94 11.51 -11.41
N PHE A 109 -9.12 11.68 -10.36
CA PHE A 109 -9.59 11.96 -9.01
C PHE A 109 -9.01 13.30 -8.51
N PRO A 110 -9.73 14.41 -8.76
CA PRO A 110 -9.24 15.75 -8.40
C PRO A 110 -9.16 15.98 -6.88
N ARG A 111 -9.89 15.18 -6.11
CA ARG A 111 -9.92 15.20 -4.64
C ARG A 111 -9.37 13.90 -4.09
N ALA A 112 -8.08 13.67 -4.29
CA ALA A 112 -7.43 12.44 -3.85
C ALA A 112 -6.09 12.67 -3.18
N SER A 113 -5.74 11.69 -2.35
CA SER A 113 -4.40 11.48 -1.82
C SER A 113 -3.90 10.09 -2.22
N PHE A 114 -2.58 9.93 -2.32
CA PHE A 114 -1.92 8.67 -2.58
C PHE A 114 -0.87 8.43 -1.51
N LEU A 115 -1.06 7.40 -0.70
CA LEU A 115 -0.10 6.94 0.28
C LEU A 115 0.71 5.78 -0.31
N HIS A 116 2.01 5.97 -0.32
CA HIS A 116 2.94 5.09 -1.00
C HIS A 116 4.04 4.65 -0.04
N TYR A 117 4.24 3.35 0.10
CA TYR A 117 5.36 2.78 0.85
C TYR A 117 6.14 1.84 -0.05
N GLU A 118 7.42 2.10 -0.29
CA GLU A 118 8.32 1.17 -1.01
C GLU A 118 9.79 1.49 -0.70
N GLN A 119 10.71 0.81 -1.39
CA GLN A 119 12.14 1.04 -1.25
C GLN A 119 12.56 2.46 -1.71
N VAL A 120 13.66 2.94 -1.12
CA VAL A 120 14.34 4.18 -1.46
C VAL A 120 15.85 4.02 -1.25
N ASN A 121 16.67 4.96 -1.74
CA ASN A 121 18.12 4.97 -1.55
C ASN A 121 18.84 3.70 -2.06
N MET A 122 18.27 3.02 -3.07
CA MET A 122 18.72 1.70 -3.53
C MET A 122 20.06 1.69 -4.30
N SER A 123 20.76 2.82 -4.35
CA SER A 123 21.98 3.01 -5.18
C SER A 123 23.29 2.80 -4.44
N ASP A 124 23.25 2.56 -3.13
CA ASP A 124 24.44 2.36 -2.32
C ASP A 124 24.84 0.86 -2.20
N SER A 125 25.82 0.58 -1.35
CA SER A 125 26.29 -0.79 -1.10
C SER A 125 25.23 -1.66 -0.42
N PHE A 126 24.42 -1.11 0.48
CA PHE A 126 23.36 -1.83 1.17
C PHE A 126 22.19 -2.12 0.22
N GLY A 127 21.76 -1.13 -0.55
CA GLY A 127 20.79 -1.30 -1.64
C GLY A 127 21.23 -2.36 -2.65
N SER A 128 22.51 -2.39 -3.01
CA SER A 128 23.08 -3.44 -3.88
C SER A 128 22.97 -4.85 -3.25
N ILE A 129 23.15 -4.98 -1.94
CA ILE A 129 22.95 -6.24 -1.20
C ILE A 129 21.47 -6.62 -1.19
N MET A 130 20.57 -5.67 -0.94
CA MET A 130 19.12 -5.89 -0.98
C MET A 130 18.67 -6.39 -2.35
N ILE A 131 19.12 -5.76 -3.45
CA ILE A 131 18.77 -6.18 -4.81
C ILE A 131 19.24 -7.62 -5.08
N LYS A 132 20.47 -7.96 -4.69
CA LYS A 132 20.97 -9.34 -4.79
C LYS A 132 20.11 -10.32 -4.00
N ASN A 133 19.67 -9.94 -2.80
CA ASN A 133 18.80 -10.74 -1.95
C ASN A 133 17.42 -10.98 -2.57
N PHE A 134 16.82 -10.00 -3.24
CA PHE A 134 15.57 -10.18 -3.97
C PHE A 134 15.74 -11.13 -5.17
N ARG A 135 16.78 -10.91 -5.98
CA ARG A 135 17.08 -11.76 -7.16
C ARG A 135 17.39 -13.21 -6.78
N ALA A 136 18.07 -13.43 -5.66
CA ALA A 136 18.32 -14.77 -5.12
C ALA A 136 17.03 -15.55 -4.78
N ARG A 137 15.91 -14.85 -4.62
CA ARG A 137 14.57 -15.41 -4.39
C ARG A 137 13.68 -15.34 -5.64
N SER A 138 14.26 -15.13 -6.81
CA SER A 138 13.55 -14.95 -8.10
C SER A 138 12.53 -13.81 -8.08
N CYS A 139 12.80 -12.77 -7.28
CA CYS A 139 11.99 -11.57 -7.19
C CYS A 139 12.71 -10.44 -7.93
N GLU A 140 12.19 -10.07 -9.09
CA GLU A 140 12.67 -8.91 -9.85
C GLU A 140 11.95 -7.64 -9.39
N LEU A 141 12.65 -6.51 -9.50
CA LEU A 141 12.15 -5.19 -9.12
C LEU A 141 12.28 -4.23 -10.31
N PRO A 142 11.40 -4.32 -11.33
CA PRO A 142 11.51 -3.52 -12.56
C PRO A 142 11.43 -2.01 -12.30
N GLY A 143 10.78 -1.60 -11.21
CA GLY A 143 10.60 -0.21 -10.82
C GLY A 143 11.77 0.40 -10.05
N LEU A 144 12.88 -0.32 -9.84
CA LEU A 144 14.03 0.16 -9.05
C LEU A 144 14.56 1.52 -9.49
N ASN A 145 14.42 1.87 -10.77
CA ASN A 145 14.86 3.16 -11.29
C ASN A 145 14.13 4.35 -10.62
N ALA A 146 12.95 4.14 -10.02
CA ALA A 146 12.25 5.17 -9.25
C ALA A 146 12.80 5.31 -7.80
N CYS A 147 13.50 4.30 -7.30
CA CYS A 147 13.87 4.15 -5.88
C CYS A 147 15.27 4.68 -5.54
N HIS A 148 15.81 5.61 -6.34
CA HIS A 148 17.14 6.17 -6.12
C HIS A 148 17.23 7.06 -4.88
N SER A 149 16.22 7.88 -4.61
CA SER A 149 16.17 8.76 -3.44
C SER A 149 14.73 9.22 -3.14
N LEU A 150 14.51 9.87 -2.00
CA LEU A 150 13.22 10.51 -1.71
C LEU A 150 12.85 11.54 -2.78
N ALA A 151 13.82 12.30 -3.28
CA ALA A 151 13.59 13.30 -4.32
C ALA A 151 13.09 12.67 -5.63
N THR A 152 13.61 11.49 -6.01
CA THR A 152 13.12 10.80 -7.23
C THR A 152 11.71 10.24 -7.03
N GLN A 153 11.36 9.79 -5.84
CA GLN A 153 10.00 9.38 -5.51
C GLN A 153 9.03 10.58 -5.53
N GLU A 154 9.38 11.70 -4.91
CA GLU A 154 8.58 12.94 -4.92
C GLU A 154 8.39 13.47 -6.35
N GLU A 155 9.46 13.54 -7.14
CA GLU A 155 9.42 14.03 -8.52
C GLU A 155 8.55 13.16 -9.42
N ARG A 156 8.55 11.83 -9.22
CA ARG A 156 7.69 10.89 -9.96
C ARG A 156 6.20 11.22 -9.79
N PHE A 157 5.76 11.50 -8.58
CA PHE A 157 4.36 11.89 -8.31
C PHE A 157 4.06 13.28 -8.87
N PHE A 158 4.96 14.24 -8.69
CA PHE A 158 4.80 15.59 -9.24
C PHE A 158 4.66 15.58 -10.78
N LYS A 159 5.56 14.87 -11.48
CA LYS A 159 5.51 14.69 -12.95
C LYS A 159 4.25 13.97 -13.42
N ALA A 160 3.67 13.11 -12.58
CA ALA A 160 2.40 12.44 -12.85
C ALA A 160 1.17 13.35 -12.61
N GLY A 161 1.37 14.61 -12.21
CA GLY A 161 0.32 15.62 -12.07
C GLY A 161 -0.26 15.72 -10.67
N TRP A 162 0.36 15.10 -9.66
CA TRP A 162 0.00 15.34 -8.27
C TRP A 162 0.49 16.73 -7.82
N LYS A 163 -0.35 17.51 -7.15
CA LYS A 163 -0.02 18.91 -6.79
C LYS A 163 1.08 19.02 -5.73
N LYS A 164 1.05 18.13 -4.74
CA LYS A 164 2.06 17.99 -3.70
C LYS A 164 2.48 16.53 -3.59
N ALA A 165 3.75 16.30 -3.25
CA ALA A 165 4.28 15.00 -2.90
C ALA A 165 5.41 15.19 -1.87
N LYS A 166 5.36 14.45 -0.77
CA LYS A 166 6.39 14.49 0.26
C LYS A 166 6.68 13.09 0.78
N GLY A 167 7.95 12.72 0.81
CA GLY A 167 8.44 11.46 1.33
C GLY A 167 9.33 11.60 2.56
N TRP A 168 9.36 10.54 3.36
CA TRP A 168 10.22 10.36 4.52
C TRP A 168 10.80 8.95 4.53
N THR A 169 12.06 8.78 4.93
CA THR A 169 12.58 7.45 5.20
C THR A 169 11.90 6.85 6.44
N ILE A 170 11.88 5.52 6.56
CA ILE A 170 11.35 4.89 7.78
C ILE A 170 12.14 5.30 9.01
N ASN A 171 13.42 5.62 8.90
CA ASN A 171 14.18 6.19 10.01
C ASN A 171 13.67 7.56 10.44
N GLN A 172 13.29 8.43 9.50
CA GLN A 172 12.68 9.72 9.83
C GLN A 172 11.34 9.52 10.52
N VAL A 173 10.48 8.65 9.98
CA VAL A 173 9.19 8.30 10.60
C VAL A 173 9.38 7.71 11.99
N TYR A 174 10.31 6.78 12.16
CA TYR A 174 10.64 6.15 13.43
C TYR A 174 11.07 7.20 14.47
N LYS A 175 11.96 8.12 14.10
CA LYS A 175 12.42 9.22 15.00
C LYS A 175 11.31 10.18 15.38
N MET A 176 10.30 10.35 14.52
CA MET A 176 9.11 11.14 14.81
C MET A 176 8.12 10.41 15.73
N LEU A 177 8.27 9.10 15.93
CA LEU A 177 7.39 8.40 16.86
C LEU A 177 7.59 8.91 18.29
N PRO A 178 6.48 9.02 19.06
CA PRO A 178 6.47 9.28 20.48
C PRO A 178 7.51 8.46 21.24
N SER A 179 8.23 9.08 22.16
CA SER A 179 9.25 8.38 22.96
C SER A 179 8.66 7.19 23.72
N SER A 180 7.43 7.32 24.23
CA SER A 180 6.68 6.24 24.88
C SER A 180 6.35 5.09 23.93
N THR A 181 6.00 5.38 22.68
CA THR A 181 5.75 4.36 21.64
C THR A 181 7.03 3.63 21.29
N ARG A 182 8.14 4.35 21.05
CA ARG A 182 9.45 3.73 20.78
C ARG A 182 9.90 2.85 21.93
N TYR A 183 9.86 3.38 23.16
CA TYR A 183 10.17 2.63 24.37
C TYR A 183 9.36 1.33 24.46
N ARG A 184 8.03 1.42 24.31
CA ARG A 184 7.16 0.24 24.37
C ARG A 184 7.50 -0.81 23.32
N VAL A 185 7.81 -0.40 22.09
CA VAL A 185 8.15 -1.32 20.99
C VAL A 185 9.54 -1.94 21.17
N GLU A 186 10.54 -1.12 21.52
CA GLU A 186 11.92 -1.56 21.77
C GLU A 186 12.04 -2.53 22.96
N HIS A 187 11.05 -2.56 23.85
CA HIS A 187 11.01 -3.48 25.00
C HIS A 187 10.27 -4.81 24.72
N LEU A 188 9.72 -5.01 23.51
CA LEU A 188 9.08 -6.28 23.15
C LEU A 188 10.10 -7.39 22.89
N GLU A 189 11.18 -7.06 22.17
CA GLU A 189 12.27 -7.97 21.83
C GLU A 189 13.59 -7.22 21.86
N LEU A 190 14.65 -7.89 22.33
CA LEU A 190 15.99 -7.32 22.34
C LEU A 190 16.53 -7.25 20.90
N LEU A 191 16.85 -6.04 20.45
CA LEU A 191 17.50 -5.80 19.16
C LEU A 191 18.99 -5.46 19.40
N ASP A 192 19.89 -6.37 19.02
CA ASP A 192 21.33 -6.25 19.17
C ASP A 192 22.00 -5.52 17.99
N ASP A 193 21.50 -5.70 16.77
CA ASP A 193 22.00 -5.06 15.55
C ASP A 193 21.24 -3.77 15.16
N LEU A 194 21.37 -2.73 15.99
CA LEU A 194 20.73 -1.43 15.75
C LEU A 194 21.20 -0.77 14.45
N GLU A 195 22.49 -0.85 14.13
CA GLU A 195 23.06 -0.24 12.92
C GLU A 195 22.43 -0.81 11.64
N VAL A 196 22.33 -2.15 11.56
CA VAL A 196 21.73 -2.83 10.40
C VAL A 196 20.24 -2.49 10.27
N THR A 197 19.54 -2.37 11.40
CA THR A 197 18.12 -1.98 11.41
C THR A 197 17.95 -0.55 10.91
N MET A 198 18.78 0.38 11.36
CA MET A 198 18.77 1.75 10.87
C MET A 198 19.13 1.81 9.38
N GLN A 199 20.10 1.04 8.90
CA GLN A 199 20.40 0.94 7.47
C GLN A 199 19.17 0.44 6.69
N LEU A 200 18.48 -0.59 7.17
CA LEU A 200 17.24 -1.08 6.55
C LEU A 200 16.16 0.00 6.50
N PHE A 201 15.97 0.75 7.58
CA PHE A 201 14.97 1.81 7.66
C PHE A 201 15.26 3.00 6.75
N ASP A 202 16.53 3.29 6.43
CA ASP A 202 16.89 4.30 5.43
C ASP A 202 16.65 3.84 3.99
N HIS A 203 16.40 2.55 3.77
CA HIS A 203 16.15 1.97 2.45
C HIS A 203 14.67 1.75 2.13
N TYR A 204 13.77 2.24 2.99
CA TYR A 204 12.34 2.32 2.73
C TYR A 204 11.82 3.73 3.01
N CYS A 205 10.80 4.14 2.27
CA CYS A 205 10.13 5.41 2.49
C CYS A 205 8.61 5.27 2.55
N ILE A 206 7.98 6.20 3.28
CA ILE A 206 6.56 6.52 3.13
C ILE A 206 6.48 7.85 2.40
N LEU A 207 5.66 7.94 1.37
CA LEU A 207 5.36 9.14 0.61
C LEU A 207 3.87 9.39 0.57
N LEU A 208 3.48 10.64 0.81
CA LEU A 208 2.13 11.12 0.63
C LEU A 208 2.09 12.13 -0.52
N ALA A 209 1.25 11.88 -1.52
CA ALA A 209 0.91 12.84 -2.56
C ALA A 209 -0.56 13.25 -2.47
N THR A 210 -0.90 14.49 -2.85
CA THR A 210 -2.29 14.97 -2.83
C THR A 210 -2.61 15.97 -3.95
N ASN A 211 -3.86 15.93 -4.41
CA ASN A 211 -4.47 16.90 -5.32
C ASN A 211 -5.37 17.92 -4.61
N ASP A 212 -5.65 17.71 -3.32
CA ASP A 212 -6.52 18.54 -2.50
C ASP A 212 -5.89 18.72 -1.10
N GLU A 213 -5.33 19.91 -0.86
CA GLU A 213 -4.65 20.25 0.39
C GLU A 213 -5.60 20.31 1.59
N ILE A 214 -6.91 20.42 1.35
CA ILE A 214 -7.92 20.41 2.41
C ILE A 214 -8.04 19.00 3.01
N ILE A 215 -7.79 17.95 2.23
CA ILE A 215 -7.88 16.56 2.69
C ILE A 215 -6.73 16.20 3.63
N CYS A 216 -5.57 16.84 3.49
CA CYS A 216 -4.42 16.57 4.35
C CYS A 216 -3.57 17.84 4.55
N PRO A 217 -3.92 18.67 5.55
CA PRO A 217 -3.13 19.85 5.88
C PRO A 217 -1.75 19.46 6.40
N ASP A 218 -0.69 20.10 5.91
CA ASP A 218 0.70 19.86 6.32
C ASP A 218 0.89 20.01 7.85
N GLU A 219 0.14 20.90 8.49
CA GLU A 219 0.14 21.11 9.95
C GLU A 219 -0.36 19.88 10.73
N GLN A 220 -1.41 19.19 10.26
CA GLN A 220 -1.95 18.01 10.93
C GLN A 220 -1.03 16.79 10.81
N LEU A 221 -0.29 16.68 9.70
CA LEU A 221 0.75 15.66 9.54
C LEU A 221 1.90 15.89 10.52
N LYS A 222 2.36 17.14 10.66
CA LYS A 222 3.40 17.48 11.64
C LYS A 222 2.91 17.25 13.06
N GLU A 223 1.67 17.61 13.38
CA GLU A 223 1.09 17.40 14.71
C GLU A 223 0.95 15.90 15.02
N SER A 224 0.43 15.09 14.10
CA SER A 224 0.35 13.63 14.30
C SER A 224 1.72 12.96 14.45
N LEU A 225 2.78 13.58 13.92
CA LEU A 225 4.17 13.12 13.97
C LEU A 225 5.01 13.82 15.06
N ALA A 226 4.53 14.87 15.70
CA ALA A 226 5.26 15.64 16.72
C ALA A 226 4.58 15.61 18.09
N THR A 227 3.28 15.32 18.13
CA THR A 227 2.46 15.45 19.33
C THR A 227 2.20 14.09 19.96
N ILE A 228 3.19 13.60 20.70
CA ILE A 228 2.95 12.94 21.99
C ILE A 228 4.18 13.28 22.84
N GLU A 229 3.97 14.24 23.75
CA GLU A 229 4.89 14.57 24.85
C GLU A 229 5.24 13.33 25.69
#